data_AF-A0A7W3VVH8-F1
#
_entry.id   AF-A0A7W3VVH8-F1
#
_cell.length_a   1.000
_cell.length_b   1.000
_cell.length_c   1.000
_cell.angle_alpha   90.00
_cell.angle_beta   90.00
_cell.angle_gamma   90.00
#
_symmetry.space_group_name_H-M   'P 1'
#
loop_
_entity.id
_entity.type
_entity.pdbx_description
1 polymer ?
#
loop_
_entity_poly.entity_id
_entity_poly.type
_entity_poly.pdbx_seq_one_letter_code
_entity_poly.pdbx_strand_id
1 'polypeptide(L)'
;MTAEPVALGKCRVCRRADTSSVAYSCNDCVNKLIELVRGVVHYATVVLPDSVEPVRGQTGRMSPGYGSTPPLRLDVVAALDPRSLPGDVDEHGDAITRRPDDLASWVRSIPRSLSSLADSIAGERDESRPGGTIAADAGYIRRNLWWVGAQPWVDDVAEDLAELHHMARSLANDAPQKALGACLNVTCDGRVFWGGVGRPAQCEACKRTYDGLDLVRLEAAQGATA
;
A
#
# COMPACT_ATOMS: atom_id res chain seq x y z
N MET A 1 15.50 3.93 -18.92
CA MET A 1 15.39 4.95 -17.87
C MET A 1 16.80 5.35 -17.48
N THR A 2 17.26 6.56 -17.84
CA THR A 2 18.58 7.05 -17.45
C THR A 2 18.49 7.53 -16.01
N ALA A 3 19.07 6.77 -15.08
CA ALA A 3 19.11 7.13 -13.67
C ALA A 3 19.90 8.44 -13.51
N GLU A 4 19.21 9.52 -13.15
CA GLU A 4 19.85 10.80 -12.83
C GLU A 4 20.76 10.58 -11.61
N PRO A 5 22.04 10.98 -11.66
CA PRO A 5 22.96 10.79 -10.54
C PRO A 5 22.44 11.59 -9.34
N VAL A 6 21.96 10.88 -8.32
CA VAL A 6 21.50 11.51 -7.08
C VAL A 6 22.70 12.21 -6.44
N ALA A 7 22.60 13.54 -6.30
CA ALA A 7 23.63 14.34 -5.65
C ALA A 7 23.98 13.76 -4.28
N LEU A 8 25.29 13.56 -4.04
CA LEU A 8 25.83 13.11 -2.76
C LEU A 8 25.22 13.96 -1.63
N GLY A 9 24.63 13.30 -0.63
CA GLY A 9 24.00 13.94 0.54
C GLY A 9 22.48 14.16 0.47
N LYS A 10 21.78 13.64 -0.56
CA LYS A 10 20.30 13.57 -0.59
C LYS A 10 19.81 12.14 -0.36
N CYS A 11 18.79 12.00 0.49
CA CYS A 11 18.07 10.75 0.67
C CYS A 11 17.37 10.35 -0.64
N ARG A 12 17.59 9.13 -1.16
CA ARG A 12 16.95 8.62 -2.38
C ARG A 12 15.45 8.43 -2.23
N VAL A 13 15.00 8.10 -1.02
CA VAL A 13 13.57 7.84 -0.74
C VAL A 13 12.77 9.13 -0.68
N CYS A 14 13.17 10.12 0.13
CA CYS A 14 12.40 11.36 0.32
C CYS A 14 12.96 12.60 -0.40
N ARG A 15 14.11 12.47 -1.07
CA ARG A 15 14.82 13.54 -1.82
C ARG A 15 15.23 14.77 -1.00
N ARG A 16 15.09 14.72 0.33
CA ARG A 16 15.55 15.78 1.24
C ARG A 16 17.07 15.68 1.43
N ALA A 17 17.72 16.84 1.56
CA ALA A 17 19.10 16.92 2.03
C ALA A 17 19.11 16.49 3.50
N ASP A 18 19.98 15.54 3.86
CA ASP A 18 19.99 14.99 5.21
C ASP A 18 21.42 14.90 5.75
N THR A 19 21.60 15.34 6.99
CA THR A 19 22.86 15.27 7.74
C THR A 19 23.00 13.98 8.55
N SER A 20 21.94 13.16 8.62
CA SER A 20 21.87 11.93 9.42
C SER A 20 21.79 10.64 8.59
N SER A 21 22.13 10.70 7.30
CA SER A 21 21.91 9.60 6.35
C SER A 21 22.81 8.38 6.59
N VAL A 22 22.26 7.18 6.41
CA VAL A 22 22.96 5.89 6.48
C VAL A 22 23.79 5.60 5.21
N ALA A 23 23.50 6.30 4.11
CA ALA A 23 24.31 6.55 2.91
C ALA A 23 23.37 7.03 1.79
N TYR A 24 22.36 6.20 1.49
CA TYR A 24 21.35 6.47 0.46
C TYR A 24 19.96 6.81 1.04
N SER A 25 19.69 6.52 2.31
CA SER A 25 18.44 6.90 2.97
C SER A 25 18.68 7.60 4.32
N CYS A 26 17.69 8.40 4.74
CA CYS A 26 17.63 8.99 6.06
C CYS A 26 17.02 8.03 7.09
N ASN A 27 17.33 8.23 8.37
CA ASN A 27 16.79 7.45 9.48
C ASN A 27 15.25 7.45 9.49
N ASP A 28 14.62 8.59 9.19
CA ASP A 28 13.17 8.73 9.12
C ASP A 28 12.55 7.87 8.02
N CYS A 29 13.22 7.76 6.86
CA CYS A 29 12.77 6.91 5.78
C CYS A 29 12.89 5.43 6.16
N VAL A 30 14.01 5.01 6.76
CA VAL A 30 14.16 3.63 7.24
C VAL A 30 13.08 3.27 8.26
N ASN A 31 12.82 4.16 9.23
CA ASN A 31 11.73 3.99 10.19
C ASN A 31 10.36 3.90 9.49
N LYS A 32 10.12 4.73 8.47
CA LYS A 32 8.89 4.66 7.67
C LYS A 32 8.75 3.32 6.95
N LEU A 33 9.82 2.78 6.39
CA LEU A 33 9.82 1.45 5.76
C LEU A 33 9.50 0.35 6.79
N ILE A 34 10.06 0.43 8.00
CA ILE A 34 9.74 -0.50 9.09
C ILE A 34 8.24 -0.46 9.42
N GLU A 35 7.64 0.73 9.48
CA GLU A 35 6.21 0.90 9.70
C GLU A 35 5.37 0.35 8.54
N LEU A 36 5.80 0.54 7.29
CA LEU A 36 5.11 -0.04 6.12
C LEU A 36 5.10 -1.57 6.19
N VAL A 37 6.23 -2.21 6.52
CA VAL A 37 6.30 -3.67 6.68
C VAL A 37 5.38 -4.14 7.81
N ARG A 38 5.36 -3.42 8.96
CA ARG A 38 4.42 -3.73 10.06
C ARG A 38 2.97 -3.63 9.61
N GLY A 39 2.61 -2.58 8.89
CA GLY A 39 1.27 -2.38 8.33
C GLY A 39 0.88 -3.51 7.38
N VAL A 40 1.75 -3.87 6.43
CA VAL A 40 1.51 -4.97 5.48
C VAL A 40 1.25 -6.28 6.21
N VAL A 41 2.07 -6.62 7.22
CA VAL A 41 1.87 -7.83 8.02
C VAL A 41 0.53 -7.78 8.76
N HIS A 42 0.20 -6.65 9.39
CA HIS A 42 -1.05 -6.50 10.12
C HIS A 42 -2.27 -6.71 9.21
N TYR A 43 -2.30 -6.09 8.02
CA TYR A 43 -3.38 -6.32 7.07
C TYR A 43 -3.43 -7.79 6.63
N ALA A 44 -2.28 -8.38 6.26
CA ALA A 44 -2.23 -9.73 5.74
C ALA A 44 -2.61 -10.82 6.76
N THR A 45 -2.31 -10.64 8.05
CA THR A 45 -2.53 -11.67 9.07
C THR A 45 -3.75 -11.45 9.95
N VAL A 46 -4.26 -10.21 10.04
CA VAL A 46 -5.38 -9.87 10.91
C VAL A 46 -6.60 -9.43 10.11
N VAL A 47 -6.46 -8.43 9.24
CA VAL A 47 -7.62 -7.75 8.63
C VAL A 47 -8.16 -8.48 7.40
N LEU A 48 -7.27 -8.84 6.48
CA LEU A 48 -7.65 -9.44 5.19
C LEU A 48 -8.24 -10.85 5.33
N PRO A 49 -7.77 -11.73 6.24
CA PRO A 49 -8.41 -13.04 6.45
C PRO A 49 -9.90 -12.93 6.79
N ASP A 50 -10.27 -11.95 7.62
CA ASP A 50 -11.66 -11.68 7.99
C ASP A 50 -12.47 -11.00 6.86
N SER A 51 -11.77 -10.47 5.85
CA SER A 51 -12.36 -9.80 4.69
C SER A 51 -12.60 -10.74 3.49
N VAL A 52 -12.32 -12.05 3.63
CA VAL A 52 -12.54 -13.05 2.56
C VAL A 52 -14.03 -13.31 2.36
N GLU A 53 -14.82 -13.28 3.43
CA GLU A 53 -16.26 -13.47 3.38
C GLU A 53 -16.94 -12.31 2.62
N PRO A 54 -18.01 -12.59 1.86
CA PRO A 54 -18.72 -11.54 1.17
C PRO A 54 -19.37 -10.62 2.21
N VAL A 55 -19.20 -9.32 2.04
CA VAL A 55 -20.09 -8.33 2.66
C VAL A 55 -21.50 -8.67 2.15
N ARG A 56 -22.34 -9.23 3.01
CA ARG A 56 -23.64 -9.83 2.68
C ARG A 56 -24.39 -9.11 1.54
N GLY A 57 -24.71 -9.86 0.48
CA GLY A 57 -25.96 -9.71 -0.27
C GLY A 57 -25.87 -9.25 -1.73
N GLN A 58 -26.14 -10.18 -2.65
CA GLN A 58 -27.12 -9.91 -3.71
C GLN A 58 -28.24 -10.94 -3.58
N THR A 59 -29.32 -10.57 -2.87
CA THR A 59 -30.58 -11.34 -2.85
C THR A 59 -31.39 -11.17 -4.14
N GLY A 60 -30.73 -10.86 -5.26
CA GLY A 60 -31.35 -10.75 -6.56
C GLY A 60 -31.54 -12.13 -7.16
N ARG A 61 -32.79 -12.50 -7.47
CA ARG A 61 -33.11 -13.66 -8.33
C ARG A 61 -32.52 -13.41 -9.72
N MET A 62 -31.24 -13.71 -9.93
CA MET A 62 -30.68 -13.86 -11.27
C MET A 62 -30.85 -15.31 -11.72
N SER A 63 -31.08 -15.49 -13.01
CA SER A 63 -31.24 -16.81 -13.63
C SER A 63 -29.99 -17.68 -13.40
N PRO A 64 -30.16 -18.99 -13.13
CA PRO A 64 -29.03 -19.90 -12.96
C PRO A 64 -28.15 -19.93 -14.22
N GLY A 65 -26.86 -19.57 -14.11
CA GLY A 65 -25.86 -19.86 -15.14
C GLY A 65 -25.15 -18.69 -15.81
N TYR A 66 -25.50 -17.43 -15.54
CA TYR A 66 -24.77 -16.26 -16.08
C TYR A 66 -24.31 -15.36 -14.93
N GLY A 67 -23.02 -15.43 -14.57
CA GLY A 67 -22.41 -14.53 -13.58
C GLY A 67 -22.21 -15.12 -12.18
N SER A 68 -21.87 -16.41 -12.07
CA SER A 68 -21.46 -17.04 -10.81
C SER A 68 -20.18 -16.42 -10.27
N THR A 69 -20.27 -15.26 -9.64
CA THR A 69 -19.19 -14.72 -8.82
C THR A 69 -19.17 -15.56 -7.55
N PRO A 70 -18.05 -16.21 -7.21
CA PRO A 70 -18.00 -17.00 -5.99
C PRO A 70 -18.30 -16.08 -4.80
N PRO A 71 -18.87 -16.62 -3.72
CA PRO A 71 -19.21 -15.82 -2.55
C PRO A 71 -17.98 -15.22 -1.86
N LEU A 72 -16.77 -15.52 -2.31
CA LEU A 72 -15.52 -15.01 -1.73
C LEU A 72 -14.97 -13.82 -2.52
N ARG A 73 -14.32 -12.91 -1.79
CA ARG A 73 -13.54 -11.82 -2.37
C ARG A 73 -12.26 -12.35 -3.03
N LEU A 74 -12.34 -12.64 -4.33
CA LEU A 74 -11.25 -13.21 -5.13
C LEU A 74 -9.98 -12.36 -5.12
N ASP A 75 -10.12 -11.04 -5.05
CA ASP A 75 -9.02 -10.09 -4.89
C ASP A 75 -8.26 -10.31 -3.58
N VAL A 76 -8.99 -10.50 -2.47
CA VAL A 76 -8.38 -10.78 -1.16
C VAL A 76 -7.68 -12.15 -1.16
N VAL A 77 -8.29 -13.16 -1.77
CA VAL A 77 -7.67 -14.49 -1.91
C VAL A 77 -6.41 -14.42 -2.77
N ALA A 78 -6.44 -13.71 -3.90
CA ALA A 78 -5.27 -13.45 -4.75
C ALA A 78 -4.12 -12.78 -3.97
N ALA A 79 -4.44 -11.84 -3.07
CA ALA A 79 -3.46 -11.17 -2.24
C ALA A 79 -2.85 -12.10 -1.17
N LEU A 80 -3.64 -13.00 -0.59
CA LEU A 80 -3.24 -13.85 0.54
C LEU A 80 -2.63 -15.18 0.13
N ASP A 81 -3.03 -15.74 -1.01
CA ASP A 81 -2.53 -17.03 -1.50
C ASP A 81 -1.73 -16.85 -2.79
N PRO A 82 -0.39 -17.03 -2.76
CA PRO A 82 0.44 -16.92 -3.95
C PRO A 82 0.10 -17.94 -5.05
N ARG A 83 -0.61 -19.02 -4.72
CA ARG A 83 -1.02 -20.06 -5.68
C ARG A 83 -2.32 -19.72 -6.42
N SER A 84 -3.06 -18.75 -5.92
CA SER A 84 -4.36 -18.37 -6.47
C SER A 84 -4.29 -17.36 -7.61
N LEU A 85 -3.11 -16.78 -7.86
CA LEU A 85 -2.89 -15.93 -9.02
C LEU A 85 -2.99 -16.80 -10.29
N PRO A 86 -3.78 -16.40 -11.29
CA PRO A 86 -3.77 -17.07 -12.59
C PRO A 86 -2.41 -16.81 -13.22
N GLY A 87 -1.49 -17.75 -13.06
CA GLY A 87 -0.30 -17.82 -13.87
C GLY A 87 -0.67 -18.40 -15.22
N ASP A 88 -0.16 -17.78 -16.29
CA ASP A 88 0.26 -18.62 -17.42
C ASP A 88 1.41 -19.49 -16.90
N VAL A 89 1.60 -20.65 -17.50
CA VAL A 89 2.84 -21.38 -17.35
C VAL A 89 3.78 -20.93 -18.47
N ASP A 90 5.06 -20.74 -18.17
CA ASP A 90 6.04 -20.52 -19.22
C ASP A 90 6.22 -21.79 -20.05
N GLU A 91 7.10 -21.74 -21.05
CA GLU A 91 7.43 -22.90 -21.89
C GLU A 91 8.01 -24.10 -21.10
N HIS A 92 8.37 -23.90 -19.82
CA HIS A 92 8.90 -24.92 -18.92
C HIS A 92 7.88 -25.42 -17.89
N GLY A 93 6.66 -24.89 -17.87
CA GLY A 93 5.64 -25.28 -16.90
C GLY A 93 5.71 -24.52 -15.58
N ASP A 94 6.61 -23.54 -15.47
CA ASP A 94 6.76 -22.73 -14.27
C ASP A 94 5.72 -21.61 -14.27
N ALA A 95 5.11 -21.37 -13.11
CA ALA A 95 4.10 -20.33 -12.95
C ALA A 95 4.74 -18.94 -13.18
N ILE A 96 4.49 -18.35 -14.36
CA ILE A 96 4.86 -16.97 -14.65
C ILE A 96 3.73 -16.06 -14.21
N THR A 97 4.07 -15.18 -13.28
CA THR A 97 3.24 -14.01 -12.99
C THR A 97 3.42 -13.03 -14.15
N ARG A 98 2.66 -13.17 -15.24
CA ARG A 98 2.55 -12.08 -16.20
C ARG A 98 2.05 -10.85 -15.44
N ARG A 99 2.84 -9.76 -15.45
CA ARG A 99 2.25 -8.42 -15.32
C ARG A 99 1.34 -8.27 -16.53
N PRO A 100 0.00 -8.24 -16.39
CA PRO A 100 -0.85 -7.89 -17.49
C PRO A 100 -0.73 -6.37 -17.59
N ASP A 101 0.12 -5.90 -18.49
CA ASP A 101 0.23 -4.46 -18.79
C ASP A 101 -1.11 -3.85 -19.26
N ASP A 102 -2.14 -4.69 -19.47
CA ASP A 102 -3.49 -4.35 -19.94
C ASP A 102 -4.58 -4.28 -18.84
N LEU A 103 -4.32 -4.64 -17.58
CA LEU A 103 -5.30 -4.52 -16.48
C LEU A 103 -4.96 -3.37 -15.54
N ALA A 104 -5.87 -2.39 -15.44
CA ALA A 104 -5.70 -1.16 -14.66
C ALA A 104 -5.41 -1.36 -13.15
N SER A 105 -5.59 -2.57 -12.62
CA SER A 105 -5.20 -2.91 -11.24
C SER A 105 -5.00 -4.42 -11.09
N TRP A 106 -3.76 -4.88 -10.99
CA TRP A 106 -3.45 -6.28 -10.66
C TRP A 106 -3.15 -6.43 -9.17
N VAL A 107 -3.73 -7.46 -8.54
CA VAL A 107 -3.49 -7.75 -7.12
C VAL A 107 -2.23 -8.62 -6.98
N ARG A 108 -1.18 -8.08 -6.35
CA ARG A 108 0.05 -8.82 -6.01
C ARG A 108 -0.19 -9.72 -4.80
N SER A 109 0.39 -10.92 -4.81
CA SER A 109 0.43 -11.75 -3.60
C SER A 109 1.38 -11.14 -2.57
N ILE A 110 0.85 -10.84 -1.38
CA ILE A 110 1.60 -10.27 -0.26
C ILE A 110 2.67 -11.26 0.24
N PRO A 111 2.36 -12.55 0.53
CA PRO A 111 3.39 -13.51 0.93
C PRO A 111 4.51 -13.65 -0.11
N ARG A 112 4.17 -13.73 -1.41
CA ARG A 112 5.18 -13.85 -2.47
C ARG A 112 6.06 -12.63 -2.55
N SER A 113 5.49 -11.44 -2.46
CA SER A 113 6.24 -10.17 -2.53
C SER A 113 7.22 -10.05 -1.35
N LEU A 114 6.79 -10.39 -0.14
CA LEU A 114 7.67 -10.39 1.04
C LEU A 114 8.75 -11.46 0.96
N SER A 115 8.42 -12.68 0.55
CA SER A 115 9.44 -13.74 0.36
C SER A 115 10.45 -13.35 -0.70
N SER A 116 10.02 -12.78 -1.84
CA SER A 116 10.91 -12.35 -2.90
C SER A 116 11.87 -11.26 -2.43
N LEU A 117 11.37 -10.27 -1.69
CA LEU A 117 12.21 -9.21 -1.13
C LEU A 117 13.19 -9.77 -0.08
N ALA A 118 12.75 -10.71 0.76
CA ALA A 118 13.62 -11.37 1.72
C ALA A 118 14.73 -12.19 1.04
N ASP A 119 14.39 -12.93 -0.04
CA ASP A 119 15.34 -13.69 -0.86
C ASP A 119 16.36 -12.76 -1.53
N SER A 120 15.93 -11.62 -2.10
CA SER A 120 16.83 -10.62 -2.66
C SER A 120 17.80 -10.04 -1.62
N ILE A 121 17.30 -9.66 -0.43
CA ILE A 121 18.16 -9.15 0.66
C ILE A 121 19.15 -10.23 1.11
N ALA A 122 18.72 -11.48 1.23
CA ALA A 122 19.58 -12.60 1.62
C ALA A 122 20.68 -12.88 0.59
N GLY A 123 20.35 -12.86 -0.71
CA GLY A 123 21.30 -13.02 -1.80
C GLY A 123 22.37 -11.93 -1.81
N GLU A 124 21.97 -10.67 -1.65
CA GLU A 124 22.91 -9.54 -1.59
C GLU A 124 23.81 -9.56 -0.34
N ARG A 125 23.36 -10.22 0.74
CA ARG A 125 24.11 -10.34 2.00
C ARG A 125 24.93 -11.63 2.09
N ASP A 126 24.84 -12.52 1.11
CA ASP A 126 25.42 -13.87 1.14
C ASP A 126 25.06 -14.64 2.43
N GLU A 127 23.81 -14.52 2.88
CA GLU A 127 23.32 -15.14 4.12
C GLU A 127 22.12 -16.06 3.89
N SER A 128 21.98 -17.10 4.71
CA SER A 128 20.80 -17.98 4.66
C SER A 128 19.60 -17.31 5.34
N ARG A 129 18.44 -17.26 4.68
CA ARG A 129 17.22 -16.72 5.31
C ARG A 129 16.55 -17.72 6.26
N PRO A 130 15.90 -17.23 7.34
CA PRO A 130 15.34 -18.10 8.39
C PRO A 130 13.99 -18.77 8.08
N GLY A 131 13.33 -18.58 6.93
CA GLY A 131 12.13 -19.36 6.56
C GLY A 131 11.12 -18.64 5.66
N GLY A 132 10.06 -19.35 5.22
CA GLY A 132 9.09 -18.91 4.21
C GLY A 132 7.65 -18.65 4.69
N THR A 133 7.50 -18.05 5.86
CA THR A 133 6.20 -17.54 6.34
C THR A 133 6.20 -16.01 6.31
N ILE A 134 5.00 -15.40 6.18
CA ILE A 134 4.84 -13.93 6.17
C ILE A 134 5.55 -13.27 7.34
N ALA A 135 5.38 -13.82 8.56
CA ALA A 135 5.96 -13.25 9.77
C ALA A 135 7.50 -13.40 9.81
N ALA A 136 8.03 -14.53 9.34
CA ALA A 136 9.48 -14.76 9.29
C ALA A 136 10.15 -13.84 8.26
N ASP A 137 9.58 -13.75 7.05
CA ASP A 137 10.08 -12.90 5.96
C ASP A 137 10.02 -11.42 6.35
N ALA A 138 8.88 -10.95 6.88
CA ALA A 138 8.75 -9.58 7.34
C ALA A 138 9.68 -9.25 8.53
N GLY A 139 9.86 -10.20 9.45
CA GLY A 139 10.80 -10.06 10.56
C GLY A 139 12.24 -9.94 10.07
N TYR A 140 12.63 -10.72 9.06
CA TYR A 140 13.94 -10.65 8.43
C TYR A 140 14.16 -9.33 7.70
N ILE A 141 13.21 -8.90 6.85
CA ILE A 141 13.24 -7.60 6.16
C ILE A 141 13.43 -6.48 7.17
N ARG A 142 12.61 -6.42 8.23
CA ARG A 142 12.67 -5.36 9.24
C ARG A 142 14.02 -5.25 9.95
N ARG A 143 14.67 -6.37 10.27
CA ARG A 143 16.00 -6.35 10.89
C ARG A 143 17.08 -5.84 9.93
N ASN A 144 16.91 -6.10 8.64
CA ASN A 144 17.87 -5.71 7.61
C ASN A 144 17.58 -4.36 6.94
N LEU A 145 16.46 -3.68 7.25
CA LEU A 145 16.10 -2.40 6.62
C LEU A 145 17.13 -1.27 6.85
N TRP A 146 17.88 -1.30 7.95
CA TRP A 146 19.00 -0.38 8.17
C TRP A 146 20.13 -0.61 7.18
N TRP A 147 20.46 -1.87 6.91
CA TRP A 147 21.45 -2.24 5.90
C TRP A 147 20.95 -1.94 4.49
N VAL A 148 19.67 -2.20 4.19
CA VAL A 148 19.00 -1.82 2.93
C VAL A 148 19.07 -0.31 2.72
N GLY A 149 18.93 0.49 3.78
CA GLY A 149 19.09 1.94 3.74
C GLY A 149 20.45 2.44 3.25
N ALA A 150 21.48 1.59 3.36
CA ALA A 150 22.82 1.83 2.86
C ALA A 150 23.03 1.36 1.41
N GLN A 151 22.00 0.81 0.75
CA GLN A 151 22.10 0.28 -0.61
C GLN A 151 21.61 1.29 -1.67
N PRO A 152 22.19 1.28 -2.89
CA PRO A 152 21.80 2.21 -3.94
C PRO A 152 20.37 1.98 -4.46
N TRP A 153 19.82 0.77 -4.28
CA TRP A 153 18.49 0.34 -4.70
C TRP A 153 17.41 0.49 -3.61
N VAL A 154 17.67 1.28 -2.56
CA VAL A 154 16.71 1.49 -1.46
C VAL A 154 15.38 2.10 -1.92
N ASP A 155 15.39 2.92 -2.97
CA ASP A 155 14.19 3.55 -3.52
C ASP A 155 13.26 2.54 -4.17
N ASP A 156 13.79 1.51 -4.84
CA ASP A 156 12.99 0.42 -5.41
C ASP A 156 12.25 -0.34 -4.31
N VAL A 157 12.93 -0.65 -3.20
CA VAL A 157 12.30 -1.29 -2.03
C VAL A 157 11.26 -0.40 -1.39
N ALA A 158 11.52 0.91 -1.34
CA ALA A 158 10.60 1.87 -0.76
C ALA A 158 9.30 1.96 -1.58
N GLU A 159 9.43 1.98 -2.91
CA GLU A 159 8.30 1.96 -3.83
C GLU A 159 7.51 0.66 -3.70
N ASP A 160 8.18 -0.50 -3.73
CA ASP A 160 7.55 -1.81 -3.60
C ASP A 160 6.78 -1.95 -2.27
N LEU A 161 7.37 -1.55 -1.15
CA LEU A 161 6.71 -1.63 0.15
C LEU A 161 5.54 -0.63 0.26
N ALA A 162 5.67 0.56 -0.34
CA ALA A 162 4.59 1.55 -0.36
C ALA A 162 3.41 1.08 -1.21
N GLU A 163 3.68 0.50 -2.39
CA GLU A 163 2.68 -0.10 -3.27
C GLU A 163 1.97 -1.26 -2.56
N LEU A 164 2.72 -2.18 -1.95
CA LEU A 164 2.17 -3.33 -1.26
C LEU A 164 1.28 -2.92 -0.07
N HIS A 165 1.70 -1.92 0.69
CA HIS A 165 0.92 -1.36 1.78
C HIS A 165 -0.33 -0.65 1.29
N HIS A 166 -0.25 0.13 0.20
CA HIS A 166 -1.40 0.81 -0.41
C HIS A 166 -2.44 -0.21 -0.90
N MET A 167 -1.99 -1.26 -1.58
CA MET A 167 -2.84 -2.36 -2.03
C MET A 167 -3.52 -3.06 -0.86
N ALA A 168 -2.77 -3.42 0.19
CA ALA A 168 -3.33 -4.07 1.38
C ALA A 168 -4.40 -3.19 2.07
N ARG A 169 -4.16 -1.88 2.18
CA ARG A 169 -5.14 -0.91 2.67
C ARG A 169 -6.39 -0.84 1.82
N SER A 170 -6.23 -0.79 0.50
CA SER A 170 -7.34 -0.74 -0.44
C SER A 170 -8.21 -2.00 -0.33
N LEU A 171 -7.59 -3.17 -0.27
CA LEU A 171 -8.30 -4.46 -0.10
C LEU A 171 -9.08 -4.52 1.22
N ALA A 172 -8.53 -3.93 2.29
CA ALA A 172 -9.18 -3.81 3.59
C ALA A 172 -10.28 -2.74 3.65
N ASN A 173 -10.54 -2.00 2.56
CA ASN A 173 -11.37 -0.79 2.56
C ASN A 173 -10.93 0.27 3.60
N ASP A 174 -9.65 0.25 3.99
CA ASP A 174 -9.02 1.19 4.91
C ASP A 174 -8.22 2.24 4.12
N ALA A 175 -8.80 2.75 3.04
CA ALA A 175 -8.22 3.88 2.33
C ALA A 175 -8.26 5.12 3.24
N PRO A 176 -7.19 5.94 3.26
CA PRO A 176 -7.25 7.21 3.97
C PRO A 176 -8.44 8.01 3.44
N GLN A 177 -9.24 8.55 4.34
CA GLN A 177 -10.46 9.26 3.95
C GLN A 177 -10.09 10.34 2.94
N LYS A 178 -10.73 10.29 1.77
CA LYS A 178 -10.56 11.34 0.76
C LYS A 178 -10.91 12.66 1.41
N ALA A 179 -10.11 13.69 1.10
CA ALA A 179 -10.45 15.04 1.52
C ALA A 179 -11.85 15.36 0.99
N LEU A 180 -12.73 15.84 1.87
CA LEU A 180 -14.05 16.34 1.51
C LEU A 180 -13.93 17.59 0.65
N GLY A 181 -12.82 18.33 0.76
CA GLY A 181 -12.47 19.41 -0.16
C GLY A 181 -11.44 20.41 0.36
N ALA A 182 -11.27 21.49 -0.37
CA ALA A 182 -10.43 22.61 0.05
C ALA A 182 -11.10 23.37 1.20
N CYS A 183 -10.29 23.88 2.12
CA CYS A 183 -10.78 24.68 3.23
C CYS A 183 -11.45 25.98 2.71
N LEU A 184 -12.66 26.28 3.18
CA LEU A 184 -13.40 27.50 2.83
C LEU A 184 -12.84 28.77 3.49
N ASN A 185 -11.85 28.64 4.38
CA ASN A 185 -11.18 29.81 4.96
C ASN A 185 -10.22 30.42 3.94
N VAL A 186 -10.44 31.68 3.58
CA VAL A 186 -9.70 32.43 2.54
C VAL A 186 -8.19 32.47 2.80
N THR A 187 -7.76 32.43 4.06
CA THR A 187 -6.34 32.46 4.43
C THR A 187 -5.75 31.06 4.65
N CYS A 188 -6.43 29.99 4.21
CA CYS A 188 -6.00 28.63 4.47
C CYS A 188 -6.16 27.73 3.24
N ASP A 189 -5.02 27.28 2.70
CA ASP A 189 -4.96 26.32 1.59
C ASP A 189 -5.05 24.85 2.05
N GLY A 190 -5.57 24.62 3.27
CA GLY A 190 -5.67 23.29 3.86
C GLY A 190 -6.77 22.43 3.21
N ARG A 191 -6.73 21.13 3.49
CA ARG A 191 -7.79 20.18 3.09
C ARG A 191 -8.67 19.81 4.27
N VAL A 192 -9.95 19.61 4.01
CA VAL A 192 -10.96 19.21 5.00
C VAL A 192 -11.13 17.71 4.95
N PHE A 193 -11.04 17.05 6.10
CA PHE A 193 -11.22 15.62 6.25
C PHE A 193 -12.35 15.32 7.23
N TRP A 194 -12.99 14.16 7.07
CA TRP A 194 -14.01 13.73 8.00
C TRP A 194 -13.37 13.34 9.34
N GLY A 195 -13.99 13.74 10.46
CA GLY A 195 -13.37 13.65 11.78
C GLY A 195 -13.51 12.30 12.47
N GLY A 196 -14.35 11.40 11.97
CA GLY A 196 -14.76 10.19 12.66
C GLY A 196 -16.25 10.19 13.03
N VAL A 197 -16.78 9.03 13.42
CA VAL A 197 -18.16 8.93 13.93
C VAL A 197 -18.29 9.82 15.17
N GLY A 198 -19.25 10.75 15.15
CA GLY A 198 -19.49 11.69 16.26
C GLY A 198 -18.48 12.84 16.36
N ARG A 199 -17.61 13.02 15.36
CA ARG A 199 -16.66 14.15 15.29
C ARG A 199 -16.93 15.00 14.05
N PRO A 200 -16.89 16.34 14.15
CA PRO A 200 -17.08 17.20 12.99
C PRO A 200 -15.91 17.01 12.00
N ALA A 201 -16.17 17.28 10.72
CA ALA A 201 -15.09 17.38 9.75
C ALA A 201 -14.17 18.55 10.10
N GLN A 202 -12.88 18.45 9.79
CA GLN A 202 -11.91 19.47 10.19
C GLN A 202 -10.88 19.73 9.11
N CYS A 203 -10.49 21.00 8.95
CA CYS A 203 -9.34 21.36 8.14
C CYS A 203 -8.05 20.90 8.83
N GLU A 204 -7.20 20.17 8.11
CA GLU A 204 -5.93 19.67 8.64
C GLU A 204 -4.98 20.81 9.05
N ALA A 205 -4.99 21.93 8.33
CA ALA A 205 -4.09 23.06 8.54
C ALA A 205 -4.59 24.04 9.61
N CYS A 206 -5.72 24.71 9.39
CA CYS A 206 -6.23 25.74 10.31
C CYS A 206 -7.10 25.20 11.45
N LYS A 207 -7.37 23.89 11.48
CA LYS A 207 -8.21 23.23 12.49
C LYS A 207 -9.66 23.73 12.58
N ARG A 208 -10.14 24.51 11.60
CA ARG A 208 -11.55 24.89 11.48
C ARG A 208 -12.42 23.65 11.33
N THR A 209 -13.48 23.57 12.13
CA THR A 209 -14.50 22.51 12.06
C THR A 209 -15.58 22.86 11.02
N TYR A 210 -16.12 21.82 10.39
CA TYR A 210 -17.17 21.88 9.39
C TYR A 210 -18.31 20.97 9.85
N ASP A 211 -19.50 21.54 9.96
CA ASP A 211 -20.75 20.84 10.29
C ASP A 211 -21.86 21.21 9.30
N GLY A 212 -22.97 20.47 9.34
CA GLY A 212 -24.21 20.73 8.60
C GLY A 212 -24.09 21.53 7.30
N LEU A 213 -24.32 22.84 7.39
CA LEU A 213 -24.35 23.76 6.25
C LEU A 213 -22.97 24.04 5.64
N ASP A 214 -21.91 24.03 6.44
CA ASP A 214 -20.53 24.22 5.95
C ASP A 214 -20.08 23.03 5.09
N LEU A 215 -20.58 21.82 5.36
CA LEU A 215 -20.35 20.65 4.51
C LEU A 215 -21.07 20.77 3.16
N VAL A 216 -22.31 21.27 3.13
CA VAL A 216 -23.05 21.52 1.88
C VAL A 216 -22.34 22.60 1.05
N ARG A 217 -21.82 23.65 1.68
CA ARG A 217 -21.03 24.69 1.01
C ARG A 217 -19.72 24.15 0.44
N LEU A 218 -19.07 23.25 1.18
CA LEU A 218 -17.86 22.58 0.73
C LEU A 218 -18.14 21.75 -0.53
N GLU A 219 -19.20 20.96 -0.53
CA GLU A 219 -19.64 20.15 -1.69
C GLU A 219 -19.98 21.04 -2.90
N ALA A 220 -20.73 22.12 -2.70
CA ALA A 220 -21.06 23.08 -3.76
C ALA A 220 -19.81 23.75 -4.35
N ALA A 221 -18.83 24.11 -3.52
CA ALA A 221 -17.57 24.70 -3.97
C ALA A 221 -16.74 23.72 -4.81
N GLN A 222 -16.78 22.42 -4.50
CA GLN A 222 -16.11 21.39 -5.30
C GLN A 222 -16.81 21.14 -6.64
N GLY A 223 -18.14 21.08 -6.65
CA GLY A 223 -18.93 20.89 -7.86
C GLY A 223 -18.76 22.01 -8.89
N ALA A 224 -18.43 23.22 -8.45
CA ALA A 224 -18.14 24.36 -9.34
C ALA A 224 -16.75 24.29 -10.01
N THR A 225 -15.85 23.44 -9.52
CA THR A 225 -14.49 23.28 -10.04
C THR A 225 -14.27 22.02 -10.89
N ALA A 226 -15.29 21.17 -11.02
CA ALA A 226 -15.29 19.97 -11.85
C ALA A 226 -15.88 20.25 -13.24
#